data_AF-A0AAD0TZD3-F1
#
_entry.id   AF-A0AAD0TZD3-F1
#
_cell.length_a   1.000
_cell.length_b   1.000
_cell.length_c   1.000
_cell.angle_alpha   90.00
_cell.angle_beta   90.00
_cell.angle_gamma   90.00
#
_symmetry.space_group_name_H-M   'P 1'
#
loop_
_entity.id
_entity.type
_entity.pdbx_description
1 polymer ?
#
loop_
_entity_poly.entity_id
_entity_poly.type
_entity_poly.pdbx_seq_one_letter_code
_entity_poly.pdbx_strand_id
1 'polypeptide(L)' 'MKHLCTVLLVILASGCTSAAALKASESDGKICKLEKTTGSNIATRVCRTPEQIAYQEKLSQEAMREMTRGSVKIDK' A
#
# COMPACT_ATOMS: atom_id res chain seq x y z
N MET A 1 35.86 17.48 -24.52
CA MET A 1 35.60 16.08 -24.10
C MET A 1 35.62 15.90 -22.58
N LYS A 2 36.65 16.37 -21.85
CA LYS A 2 36.78 16.15 -20.39
C LYS A 2 35.74 16.88 -19.51
N HIS A 3 35.31 18.07 -19.93
CA HIS A 3 34.30 18.86 -19.20
C HIS A 3 32.85 18.39 -19.39
N LEU A 4 32.58 17.62 -20.45
CA LEU A 4 31.24 17.09 -20.74
C LEU A 4 30.88 15.93 -19.79
N CYS A 5 31.87 15.11 -19.43
CA CYS A 5 31.69 14.00 -18.48
C CYS A 5 31.48 14.47 -17.03
N THR A 6 32.10 15.59 -16.63
CA THR A 6 31.94 16.14 -15.27
C THR A 6 30.56 16.75 -15.02
N VAL A 7 29.92 17.32 -16.04
CA VAL A 7 28.57 17.89 -15.91
C VAL A 7 27.51 16.77 -15.80
N LEU A 8 27.72 15.65 -16.50
CA LEU A 8 26.79 14.51 -16.46
C LEU A 8 26.72 13.85 -15.08
N LEU A 9 27.86 13.77 -14.36
CA LEU A 9 27.95 13.15 -13.03
C LEU A 9 27.27 13.97 -11.93
N VAL A 10 27.25 15.30 -12.04
CA VAL A 10 26.60 16.19 -11.05
C VAL A 10 25.07 16.13 -11.16
N ILE A 11 24.54 15.88 -12.37
CA ILE A 11 23.09 15.77 -12.60
C ILE A 11 22.53 14.46 -12.00
N LEU A 12 23.33 13.37 -12.00
CA LEU A 12 22.92 12.07 -11.44
C LEU A 12 22.90 12.03 -9.90
N ALA A 13 23.64 12.91 -9.22
CA ALA A 13 23.71 12.92 -7.76
C ALA A 13 22.58 13.72 -7.08
N SER A 14 21.73 14.40 -7.85
CA SER A 14 20.66 15.28 -7.34
C SER A 14 19.28 14.59 -7.30
N GLY A 15 19.23 13.26 -7.37
CA GLY A 15 17.99 12.48 -7.49
C GLY A 15 17.67 11.60 -6.28
N CYS A 16 16.93 12.17 -5.33
CA CYS A 16 16.00 11.53 -4.39
C CYS A 16 16.57 10.61 -3.27
N THR A 17 17.00 11.26 -2.19
CA THR A 17 16.83 10.71 -0.83
C THR A 17 15.36 10.87 -0.42
N SER A 18 14.64 9.76 -0.20
CA SER A 18 13.76 9.57 0.98
C SER A 18 12.86 8.34 0.83
N ALA A 19 13.01 7.38 1.72
CA ALA A 19 11.89 6.64 2.30
C ALA A 19 12.30 6.11 3.67
N ALA A 20 12.59 7.05 4.58
CA ALA A 20 12.42 6.81 6.00
C ALA A 20 11.02 6.22 6.21
N ALA A 21 10.90 5.26 7.12
CA ALA A 21 9.64 4.66 7.53
C ALA A 21 8.60 5.76 7.84
N LEU A 22 7.76 6.05 6.85
CA LEU A 22 6.69 7.03 6.97
C LEU A 22 5.64 6.38 7.86
N LYS A 23 5.74 6.65 9.17
CA LYS A 23 4.60 6.58 10.07
C LYS A 23 3.41 7.21 9.34
N ALA A 24 2.30 6.47 9.31
CA ALA A 24 1.04 6.89 8.74
C ALA A 24 0.77 8.33 9.16
N SER A 25 0.91 9.27 8.21
CA SER A 25 0.71 10.69 8.46
C SER A 25 -0.79 10.91 8.63
N GLU A 26 -1.18 11.24 9.86
CA GLU A 26 -2.53 11.50 10.35
C GLU A 26 -3.02 12.89 9.93
N SER A 27 -2.88 13.28 8.64
CA SER A 27 -3.03 14.69 8.26
C SER A 27 -4.46 15.16 8.01
N ASP A 28 -5.43 14.27 7.78
CA ASP A 28 -6.77 14.68 7.31
C ASP A 28 -7.92 13.80 7.86
N GLY A 29 -7.73 13.19 9.03
CA GLY A 29 -8.68 12.19 9.57
C GLY A 29 -8.79 10.91 8.72
N LYS A 30 -7.82 10.72 7.81
CA LYS A 30 -7.68 9.53 6.96
C LYS A 30 -6.55 8.68 7.47
N ILE A 31 -6.75 7.37 7.45
CA ILE A 31 -5.75 6.38 7.80
C ILE A 31 -5.05 5.95 6.51
N CYS A 32 -3.77 6.30 6.39
CA CYS A 32 -2.92 5.90 5.27
C CYS A 32 -2.16 4.62 5.60
N LYS A 33 -2.36 3.56 4.81
CA LYS A 33 -1.63 2.29 4.91
C LYS A 33 -0.88 2.01 3.60
N LEU A 34 0.24 1.31 3.70
CA LEU A 34 0.92 0.76 2.54
C LEU A 34 0.30 -0.59 2.22
N GLU A 35 -0.40 -0.68 1.10
CA GLU A 35 -1.05 -1.90 0.63
C GLU A 35 -0.26 -2.50 -0.54
N LYS A 36 -0.10 -3.83 -0.53
CA LYS A 36 0.43 -4.58 -1.67
C LYS A 36 -0.73 -5.31 -2.33
N THR A 37 -1.03 -4.97 -3.57
CA THR A 37 -2.01 -5.70 -4.37
C THR A 37 -1.48 -7.10 -4.68
N THR A 38 -2.33 -8.12 -4.57
CA THR A 38 -1.98 -9.50 -4.93
C THR A 38 -1.39 -9.56 -6.34
N GLY A 39 -0.20 -10.15 -6.48
CA GLY A 39 0.53 -10.22 -7.75
C GLY A 39 1.42 -9.01 -8.07
N SER A 40 1.47 -7.99 -7.21
CA SER A 40 2.40 -6.85 -7.34
C SER A 40 3.45 -6.85 -6.23
N ASN A 41 4.71 -6.59 -6.59
CA ASN A 41 5.79 -6.36 -5.63
C ASN A 41 5.87 -4.91 -5.14
N ILE A 42 5.10 -4.00 -5.75
CA ILE A 42 5.12 -2.57 -5.45
C ILE A 42 4.05 -2.27 -4.41
N ALA A 43 4.45 -1.67 -3.29
CA ALA A 43 3.54 -1.19 -2.26
C ALA A 43 3.03 0.21 -2.64
N THR A 44 1.72 0.41 -2.60
CA THR A 44 1.08 1.71 -2.83
C THR A 44 0.56 2.28 -1.52
N ARG A 45 0.66 3.60 -1.34
CA ARG A 45 0.06 4.26 -0.19
C ARG A 45 -1.42 4.50 -0.48
N VAL A 46 -2.28 3.89 0.32
CA VAL A 46 -3.73 4.05 0.22
C VAL A 46 -4.25 4.69 1.49
N CYS A 47 -4.93 5.83 1.34
CA CYS A 47 -5.52 6.58 2.45
C CYS A 47 -7.05 6.46 2.39
N ARG A 48 -7.66 5.93 3.44
CA ARG A 48 -9.11 5.79 3.56
C ARG A 48 -9.62 6.44 4.83
N THR A 49 -10.88 6.86 4.84
CA THR A 49 -11.53 7.34 6.07
C THR A 49 -11.82 6.15 7.01
N PRO A 50 -11.96 6.37 8.32
CA PRO A 50 -12.34 5.31 9.25
C PRO A 50 -13.69 4.66 8.90
N GLU A 51 -14.65 5.45 8.42
CA GLU A 51 -15.96 4.94 7.96
C GLU A 51 -15.83 4.00 6.76
N GLN A 52 -15.01 4.35 5.77
CA GLN A 52 -14.75 3.50 4.60
C GLN A 52 -14.05 2.19 4.98
N ILE A 53 -13.13 2.23 5.95
CA ILE A 53 -12.44 1.04 6.45
C ILE A 53 -13.44 0.12 7.17
N ALA A 54 -14.25 0.67 8.07
CA ALA A 54 -15.25 -0.12 8.80
C ALA A 54 -16.28 -0.76 7.86
N TYR A 55 -16.70 -0.05 6.81
CA TYR A 55 -17.58 -0.62 5.78
C TYR A 55 -16.90 -1.76 5.01
N GLN A 56 -15.65 -1.57 4.58
CA GLN A 56 -14.88 -2.60 3.88
C GLN A 56 -14.64 -3.84 4.76
N GLU A 57 -14.37 -3.65 6.05
CA GLU A 57 -14.18 -4.73 7.01
C GLU A 57 -15.47 -5.53 7.25
N LYS A 58 -16.63 -4.89 7.29
CA LYS A 58 -17.92 -5.59 7.38
C LYS A 58 -18.16 -6.46 6.14
N LEU A 59 -17.97 -5.89 4.95
CA LEU A 59 -18.12 -6.64 3.70
C LEU A 59 -17.15 -7.81 3.60
N SER A 60 -15.89 -7.62 4.01
CA SER A 60 -14.90 -8.70 3.99
C SER A 60 -15.23 -9.80 5.00
N GLN A 61 -15.71 -9.45 6.20
CA GLN A 61 -16.15 -10.42 7.19
C GLN A 61 -17.36 -11.21 6.71
N GLU A 62 -18.35 -10.57 6.08
CA GLU A 62 -19.51 -11.24 5.51
C GLU A 62 -19.11 -12.19 4.38
N ALA A 63 -18.27 -11.74 3.44
CA ALA A 63 -17.74 -12.59 2.38
C ALA A 63 -16.98 -13.80 2.95
N MET A 64 -16.14 -13.61 3.97
CA MET A 64 -15.43 -14.70 4.64
C MET A 64 -16.37 -15.69 5.33
N ARG A 65 -17.43 -15.21 5.98
CA ARG A 65 -18.45 -16.08 6.60
C ARG A 65 -19.17 -16.93 5.57
N GLU A 66 -19.57 -16.35 4.44
CA GLU A 66 -20.24 -17.07 3.36
C GLU A 66 -19.32 -18.11 2.71
N MET A 67 -18.06 -17.76 2.44
CA MET A 67 -17.05 -18.72 1.96
C MET A 67 -16.83 -19.86 2.95
N THR A 68 -16.73 -19.56 4.25
CA THR A 68 -16.53 -20.57 5.30
C THR A 68 -17.71 -21.54 5.34
N ARG A 69 -18.95 -21.05 5.28
CA ARG A 69 -20.16 -21.88 5.22
C ARG A 69 -20.19 -22.80 4.01
N GLY A 70 -19.78 -22.31 2.84
CA GLY A 70 -19.69 -23.12 1.62
C GLY A 70 -18.56 -24.17 1.65
N SER A 71 -17.51 -23.94 2.43
CA SER A 71 -16.36 -24.85 2.54
C SER A 71 -16.51 -25.98 3.56
N VAL A 72 -17.47 -25.90 4.49
CA VAL A 72 -17.78 -27.01 5.41
C VAL A 72 -18.63 -28.05 4.66
N LYS A 73 -18.00 -28.83 3.79
CA LYS A 73 -18.51 -30.16 3.47
C LYS A 73 -18.28 -31.00 4.72
N ILE A 74 -19.33 -31.29 5.47
CA ILE A 74 -19.27 -32.35 6.47
C ILE A 74 -19.19 -33.65 5.67
N ASP A 75 -17.98 -34.14 5.47
CA ASP A 75 -17.75 -35.52 5.05
C ASP A 75 -18.43 -36.42 6.09
N LYS A 76 -19.54 -37.05 5.67
CA LYS A 76 -20.37 -37.95 6.49
C LYS A 76 -19.99 -39.39 6.20
#